data_AF-K8ENM3-F1
#
_entry.id   AF-K8ENM3-F1
#
_cell.length_a   1.000
_cell.length_b   1.000
_cell.length_c   1.000
_cell.angle_alpha   90.00
_cell.angle_beta   90.00
_cell.angle_gamma   90.00
#
_symmetry.space_group_name_H-M   'P 1'
#
loop_
_entity.id
_entity.type
_entity.pdbx_description
1 polymer ?
#
loop_
_entity_poly.entity_id
_entity_poly.type
_entity_poly.pdbx_seq_one_letter_code
_entity_poly.pdbx_strand_id
1 'polypeptide(L)'
;MSPAAPPPQEFNKHTRACLRCKLVKTFDQVSRSRSTFSITFHPFDHYQFLTDGCENCDTLNLKNNTELVSQSTTNEYSGVISLIDPKASWASKWLRLGQSKPGCYALEIHSLKSTKI
;
A
#
# COMPACT_ATOMS: atom_id res chain seq x y z
N MET A 1 20.53 -4.89 -2.52
CA MET A 1 19.29 -4.10 -2.74
C MET A 1 18.35 -4.34 -1.58
N SER A 2 17.62 -3.32 -1.11
CA SER A 2 16.53 -3.57 -0.13
C SER A 2 15.42 -4.37 -0.79
N PRO A 3 14.70 -5.24 -0.06
CA PRO A 3 13.55 -5.95 -0.61
C PRO A 3 12.51 -4.93 -1.10
N ALA A 4 11.99 -5.17 -2.30
CA ALA A 4 10.95 -4.36 -2.92
C ALA A 4 9.60 -4.67 -2.28
N ALA A 5 8.74 -3.66 -2.16
CA ALA A 5 7.33 -3.87 -1.92
C ALA A 5 6.72 -4.54 -3.17
N PRO A 6 5.89 -5.58 -3.01
CA PRO A 6 5.25 -6.24 -4.15
C PRO A 6 4.34 -5.23 -4.89
N PRO A 7 4.34 -5.21 -6.23
CA PRO A 7 3.49 -4.31 -6.99
C PRO A 7 1.99 -4.68 -6.82
N PRO A 8 1.09 -3.70 -6.90
CA PRO A 8 -0.35 -3.95 -6.96
C PRO A 8 -0.69 -4.68 -8.26
N GLN A 9 -1.48 -5.75 -8.16
CA GLN A 9 -1.90 -6.58 -9.31
C GLN A 9 -3.09 -6.00 -10.08
N GLU A 10 -3.92 -5.17 -9.45
CA GLU A 10 -5.00 -4.39 -10.09
C GLU A 10 -4.96 -2.94 -9.61
N PHE A 11 -5.16 -1.97 -10.51
CA PHE A 11 -5.04 -0.54 -10.20
C PHE A 11 -6.38 0.17 -9.93
N ASN A 12 -7.52 -0.49 -10.18
CA ASN A 12 -8.79 0.22 -10.40
C ASN A 12 -9.90 -0.11 -9.41
N LYS A 13 -9.74 -1.16 -8.59
CA LYS A 13 -10.69 -1.49 -7.51
C LYS A 13 -9.88 -2.01 -6.33
N HIS A 14 -10.14 -1.44 -5.16
CA HIS A 14 -9.67 -1.94 -3.86
C HIS A 14 -8.18 -1.73 -3.51
N THR A 15 -7.50 -0.74 -4.07
CA THR A 15 -6.16 -0.35 -3.59
C THR A 15 -6.25 0.68 -2.48
N ARG A 16 -5.25 0.69 -1.59
CA ARG A 16 -5.11 1.70 -0.53
C ARG A 16 -3.71 2.27 -0.52
N ALA A 17 -3.60 3.55 -0.21
CA ALA A 17 -2.35 4.25 0.00
C ALA A 17 -2.11 4.49 1.49
N CYS A 18 -0.88 4.28 1.95
CA CYS A 18 -0.47 4.70 3.29
C CYS A 18 -0.47 6.22 3.39
N LEU A 19 -1.15 6.77 4.39
CA LEU A 19 -1.25 8.22 4.59
C LEU A 19 0.10 8.86 4.94
N ARG A 20 1.05 8.08 5.49
CA ARG A 20 2.36 8.59 5.91
C ARG A 20 3.41 8.58 4.81
N CYS A 21 3.49 7.51 4.01
CA CYS A 21 4.55 7.35 3.00
C CYS A 21 4.05 7.20 1.57
N LYS A 22 2.73 7.25 1.34
CA LYS A 22 2.05 7.08 0.05
C LYS A 22 2.18 5.72 -0.61
N LEU A 23 2.80 4.72 0.04
CA LEU A 23 2.91 3.37 -0.52
C LEU A 23 1.52 2.81 -0.82
N VAL A 24 1.31 2.31 -2.04
CA VAL A 24 0.07 1.72 -2.51
C VAL A 24 0.19 0.20 -2.49
N LYS A 25 -0.80 -0.46 -1.91
CA LYS A 25 -0.95 -1.91 -1.91
C LYS A 25 -2.33 -2.33 -2.41
N THR A 26 -2.42 -3.53 -2.99
CA THR A 26 -3.70 -4.13 -3.41
C THR A 26 -4.47 -4.71 -2.23
N PHE A 27 -5.79 -4.70 -2.34
CA PHE A 27 -6.66 -5.71 -1.76
C PHE A 27 -6.55 -6.97 -2.61
N ASP A 28 -6.02 -8.00 -1.97
CA ASP A 28 -6.04 -9.42 -2.31
C ASP A 28 -6.44 -9.86 -3.75
N GLN A 29 -5.52 -10.52 -4.44
CA GLN A 29 -5.88 -11.57 -5.37
C GLN A 29 -5.26 -12.89 -4.88
N VAL A 30 -5.96 -13.59 -4.00
CA VAL A 30 -5.84 -15.05 -3.89
C VAL A 30 -5.83 -15.60 -5.31
N SER A 31 -4.77 -16.34 -5.63
CA SER A 31 -4.64 -17.04 -6.88
C SER A 31 -5.89 -17.85 -7.14
N ARG A 32 -6.64 -17.53 -8.20
CA ARG A 32 -7.58 -18.46 -8.82
C ARG A 32 -6.77 -19.64 -9.40
N SER A 33 -6.36 -20.57 -8.54
CA SER A 33 -6.15 -21.95 -8.95
C SER A 33 -7.05 -22.81 -8.09
N ARG A 34 -7.97 -23.49 -8.78
CA ARG A 34 -8.96 -24.44 -8.26
C ARG A 34 -8.37 -25.33 -7.14
N SER A 35 -8.99 -25.36 -5.97
CA SER A 35 -9.52 -26.60 -5.39
C SER A 35 -10.21 -26.36 -4.05
N THR A 36 -11.48 -26.74 -3.99
CA THR A 36 -12.28 -27.22 -2.84
C THR A 36 -12.20 -26.52 -1.46
N PHE A 37 -13.30 -25.84 -1.16
CA PHE A 37 -14.06 -25.99 0.10
C PHE A 37 -13.52 -25.34 1.37
N SER A 38 -13.55 -24.01 1.43
CA SER A 38 -14.04 -23.27 2.62
C SER A 38 -14.25 -21.80 2.26
N ILE A 39 -15.52 -21.40 2.25
CA ILE A 39 -16.01 -20.08 1.88
C ILE A 39 -15.81 -19.16 3.10
N THR A 40 -14.61 -18.61 3.29
CA THR A 40 -14.48 -17.35 4.03
C THR A 40 -14.25 -16.26 3.00
N PHE A 41 -15.37 -15.79 2.45
CA PHE A 41 -15.49 -14.47 1.85
C PHE A 41 -14.87 -13.49 2.85
N HIS A 42 -13.67 -12.96 2.59
CA HIS A 42 -13.06 -11.93 3.43
C HIS A 42 -13.43 -10.56 2.85
N PRO A 43 -14.41 -9.83 3.43
CA PRO A 43 -14.91 -8.56 2.89
C PRO A 43 -14.02 -7.34 3.20
N PHE A 44 -12.77 -7.51 3.65
CA PHE A 44 -11.99 -6.41 4.24
C PHE A 44 -10.88 -5.89 3.32
N ASP A 45 -11.08 -4.69 2.79
CA ASP A 45 -10.29 -3.89 1.83
C ASP A 45 -8.81 -3.59 2.22
N HIS A 46 -8.23 -4.33 3.17
CA HIS A 46 -7.01 -3.99 3.91
C HIS A 46 -5.97 -5.12 3.99
N TYR A 47 -6.21 -6.28 3.36
CA TYR A 47 -5.48 -7.52 3.66
C TYR A 47 -3.95 -7.44 3.59
N GLN A 48 -3.36 -6.79 2.57
CA GLN A 48 -1.90 -6.70 2.46
C GLN A 48 -1.27 -5.80 3.53
N PHE A 49 -1.93 -4.70 3.93
CA PHE A 49 -1.46 -3.89 5.07
C PHE A 49 -1.70 -4.60 6.40
N LEU A 50 -2.78 -5.38 6.50
CA LEU A 50 -3.09 -6.18 7.67
C LEU A 50 -2.11 -7.35 7.88
N THR A 51 -1.61 -7.94 6.79
CA THR A 51 -0.71 -9.11 6.83
C THR A 51 0.75 -8.68 6.93
N ASP A 52 1.19 -7.79 6.03
CA ASP A 52 2.60 -7.46 5.88
C ASP A 52 2.98 -6.10 6.49
N GLY A 53 2.00 -5.27 6.82
CA GLY A 53 2.24 -3.91 7.29
C GLY A 53 2.67 -2.96 6.17
N CYS A 54 3.40 -1.91 6.52
CA CYS A 54 3.95 -0.93 5.59
C CYS A 54 5.48 -0.94 5.65
N GLU A 55 6.13 -1.26 4.54
CA GLU A 55 7.58 -1.46 4.42
C GLU A 55 8.41 -0.18 4.68
N ASN A 56 7.75 0.98 4.71
CA ASN A 56 8.39 2.27 5.01
C ASN A 56 8.02 2.79 6.40
N CYS A 57 7.09 2.14 7.11
CA CYS A 57 6.48 2.69 8.33
C CYS A 57 6.22 1.60 9.37
N ASP A 58 7.27 0.89 9.79
CA ASP A 58 7.17 -0.17 10.80
C ASP A 58 6.55 0.32 12.11
N THR A 59 6.77 1.59 12.47
CA THR A 59 6.22 2.23 13.69
C THR A 59 4.69 2.31 13.72
N LEU A 60 4.01 2.16 12.57
CA LEU A 60 2.55 2.15 12.52
C LEU A 60 1.94 0.83 13.01
N ASN A 61 2.73 -0.25 13.14
CA ASN A 61 2.29 -1.54 13.70
C ASN A 61 0.96 -2.06 13.11
N LEU A 62 0.83 -1.99 11.79
CA LEU A 62 -0.41 -2.29 11.07
C LEU A 62 -0.77 -3.79 11.04
N LYS A 63 0.18 -4.67 11.33
CA LYS A 63 -0.01 -6.12 11.24
C LYS A 63 -1.05 -6.61 12.24
N ASN A 64 -1.99 -7.42 11.79
CA ASN A 64 -3.11 -7.97 12.58
C ASN A 64 -4.01 -6.91 13.24
N ASN A 65 -3.93 -5.64 12.82
CA ASN A 65 -4.72 -4.56 13.38
C ASN A 65 -5.51 -3.78 12.31
N THR A 66 -6.74 -4.24 12.05
CA THR A 66 -7.64 -3.67 11.03
C THR A 66 -7.98 -2.20 11.28
N GLU A 67 -8.13 -1.80 12.55
CA GLU A 67 -8.46 -0.43 12.95
C GLU A 67 -7.33 0.53 12.57
N LEU A 68 -6.08 0.17 12.91
CA LEU A 68 -4.92 0.99 12.55
C LEU A 68 -4.72 1.06 11.04
N VAL A 69 -5.01 -0.01 10.30
CA VAL A 69 -4.98 0.03 8.84
C VAL A 69 -6.01 1.03 8.31
N SER A 70 -7.25 0.98 8.78
CA SER A 70 -8.31 1.91 8.34
C SER A 70 -8.00 3.37 8.68
N GLN A 71 -7.33 3.62 9.81
CA GLN A 71 -6.93 4.95 10.24
C GLN A 71 -5.68 5.48 9.53
N SER A 72 -4.75 4.60 9.15
CA SER A 72 -3.43 4.98 8.61
C SER A 72 -3.31 4.82 7.09
N THR A 73 -4.37 4.37 6.42
CA THR A 73 -4.44 4.21 4.97
C THR A 73 -5.74 4.80 4.40
N THR A 74 -5.78 5.06 3.10
CA THR A 74 -6.97 5.55 2.40
C THR A 74 -7.09 4.98 1.00
N ASN A 75 -8.33 4.82 0.50
CA ASN A 75 -8.64 4.60 -0.91
C ASN A 75 -8.80 5.92 -1.70
N GLU A 76 -8.78 7.07 -1.02
CA GLU A 76 -8.91 8.41 -1.59
C GLU A 76 -7.52 8.95 -1.99
N TYR A 77 -7.03 8.54 -3.15
CA TYR A 77 -5.75 9.01 -3.67
C TYR A 77 -5.81 9.10 -5.21
N SER A 78 -4.93 9.91 -5.81
CA SER A 78 -4.85 10.07 -7.26
C SER A 78 -3.47 9.76 -7.80
N GLY A 79 -3.46 9.08 -8.95
CA GLY A 79 -2.27 8.70 -9.69
C GLY A 79 -1.40 7.66 -8.96
N VAL A 80 -0.69 6.84 -9.73
CA VAL A 80 0.28 5.88 -9.19
C VAL A 80 1.59 5.98 -9.95
N ILE A 81 2.70 5.94 -9.23
CA ILE A 81 4.05 5.82 -9.78
C ILE A 81 4.73 4.55 -9.26
N SER A 82 5.33 3.78 -10.15
CA SER A 82 6.14 2.61 -9.79
C SER A 82 7.62 2.99 -9.75
N LEU A 83 8.26 2.84 -8.60
CA LEU A 83 9.67 3.14 -8.38
C LEU A 83 10.49 1.86 -8.28
N ILE A 84 11.41 1.67 -9.22
CA ILE A 84 12.35 0.54 -9.25
C ILE A 84 13.61 0.88 -8.45
N ASP A 85 14.19 2.06 -8.70
CA ASP A 85 15.31 2.61 -7.92
C ASP A 85 14.96 4.03 -7.41
N PRO A 86 14.43 4.13 -6.17
CA PRO A 86 14.09 5.40 -5.56
C PRO A 86 15.29 6.33 -5.36
N LYS A 87 16.52 5.83 -5.23
CA LYS A 87 17.70 6.68 -4.96
C LYS A 87 18.21 7.35 -6.23
N ALA A 88 18.15 6.65 -7.35
CA ALA A 88 18.61 7.15 -8.64
C ALA A 88 17.57 8.00 -9.38
N SER A 89 16.27 7.78 -9.16
CA SER A 89 15.20 8.47 -9.90
C SER A 89 15.09 9.96 -9.54
N TRP A 90 14.93 10.82 -10.55
CA TRP A 90 14.59 12.23 -10.33
C TRP A 90 13.17 12.39 -9.81
N ALA A 91 12.22 11.60 -10.35
CA ALA A 91 10.82 11.66 -9.97
C ALA A 91 10.61 11.29 -8.48
N SER A 92 11.34 10.30 -7.97
CA SER A 92 11.29 9.96 -6.54
C SER A 92 11.84 11.07 -5.66
N LYS A 93 12.91 11.77 -6.09
CA LYS A 93 13.45 12.93 -5.35
C LYS A 93 12.43 14.06 -5.29
N TRP A 94 11.81 14.39 -6.43
CA TRP A 94 10.75 15.41 -6.50
C TRP A 94 9.56 15.07 -5.58
N LEU A 95 9.16 13.80 -5.54
CA LEU A 95 8.07 13.30 -4.71
C LEU A 95 8.46 13.02 -3.26
N ARG A 96 9.70 13.29 -2.85
CA ARG A 96 10.27 12.99 -1.52
C ARG A 96 10.24 11.49 -1.15
N LEU A 97 10.29 10.62 -2.14
CA LEU A 97 10.32 9.16 -2.01
C LEU A 97 11.73 8.57 -2.13
N GLY A 98 12.77 9.39 -2.15
CA GLY A 98 14.15 8.93 -2.41
C GLY A 98 14.74 7.96 -1.39
N GLN A 99 14.18 7.90 -0.18
CA GLN A 99 14.56 6.94 0.88
C GLN A 99 13.56 5.78 1.03
N SER A 100 12.47 5.81 0.27
CA SER A 100 11.46 4.77 0.32
C SER A 100 11.96 3.48 -0.34
N LYS A 101 11.33 2.35 0.00
CA LYS A 101 11.58 1.06 -0.66
C LYS A 101 11.11 1.11 -2.12
N PRO A 102 11.64 0.27 -3.02
CA PRO A 102 11.05 0.08 -4.35
C PRO A 102 9.59 -0.37 -4.21
N GLY A 103 8.69 0.14 -5.05
CA GLY A 103 7.26 -0.13 -4.94
C GLY A 103 6.38 0.89 -5.68
N CYS A 104 5.06 0.75 -5.53
CA CYS A 104 4.09 1.68 -6.11
C CYS A 104 3.64 2.72 -5.08
N TYR A 105 3.56 3.98 -5.49
CA TYR A 105 3.24 5.10 -4.62
C TYR A 105 2.15 5.97 -5.22
N ALA A 106 1.28 6.51 -4.39
CA ALA A 106 0.30 7.50 -4.81
C ALA A 106 1.01 8.83 -5.14
N LEU A 107 0.55 9.53 -6.17
CA LEU A 107 1.04 10.89 -6.44
C LEU A 107 0.46 11.87 -5.42
N GLU A 108 -0.84 11.76 -5.16
CA GLU A 108 -1.59 12.63 -4.27
C GLU A 108 -2.53 11.85 -3.35
N ILE A 109 -2.72 12.34 -2.12
CA ILE A 109 -3.62 11.80 -1.11
C ILE A 109 -4.74 12.82 -0.86
N HIS A 110 -6.00 12.43 -1.00
CA HIS A 110 -7.16 13.33 -0.86
C HIS A 110 -7.92 13.12 0.46
N SER A 111 -7.27 12.53 1.47
CA SER A 111 -7.95 12.20 2.72
C SER A 111 -7.72 13.23 3.82
N LEU A 112 -8.80 13.65 4.48
CA LEU A 112 -8.75 14.56 5.64
C LEU A 112 -7.95 13.99 6.83
N LYS A 113 -7.72 12.67 6.85
CA LYS A 113 -6.85 11.98 7.82
C LYS A 113 -5.36 12.30 7.61
N SER A 114 -4.97 12.74 6.42
CA SER A 114 -3.56 12.98 6.07
C SER A 114 -2.91 14.12 6.86
N THR A 115 -3.67 15.11 7.34
CA THR A 115 -3.14 16.27 8.06
C THR A 115 -2.82 15.98 9.53
N LYS A 116 -3.21 14.81 10.06
CA LYS A 116 -3.12 14.46 11.48
C LYS A 116 -2.00 13.46 11.83
N ILE A 117 -1.09 13.13 10.90
CA ILE A 117 -0.08 12.07 11.05
C ILE A 117 1.34 12.61 10.92
#